data_AF-A0A0L0UKG7-F1
#
_entry.id   AF-A0A0L0UKG7-F1
#
_cell.length_a   1.000
_cell.length_b   1.000
_cell.length_c   1.000
_cell.angle_alpha   90.00
_cell.angle_beta   90.00
_cell.angle_gamma   90.00
#
_symmetry.space_group_name_H-M   'P 1'
#
loop_
_entity.id
_entity.type
_entity.pdbx_description
1 polymer ?
#
loop_
_entity_poly.entity_id
_entity_poly.type
_entity_poly.pdbx_seq_one_letter_code
_entity_poly.pdbx_strand_id
1 'polypeptide(L)'
;MAKRQETKHRPPPWWNGTLGRELSTLGCWKGKLRNASNAFERRAARAKFKRLKKAHKRNCFRARRKAWRDFVTETGNEKPWGPVFKWLKTGGTRPSENLPTAVRKSDGTFTTSLRETGERLMETLVPEDSYDNESPEL
;
A
#
# COMPACT_ATOMS: atom_id res chain seq x y z
N MET A 1 -3.04 30.86 -18.82
CA MET A 1 -1.98 30.57 -17.83
C MET A 1 -2.52 29.58 -16.80
N ALA A 2 -2.32 28.27 -16.97
CA ALA A 2 -2.80 27.26 -16.01
C ALA A 2 -1.82 27.14 -14.84
N LYS A 3 -2.30 27.35 -13.60
CA LYS A 3 -1.49 27.16 -12.38
C LYS A 3 -1.21 25.66 -12.22
N ARG A 4 0.06 25.27 -12.36
CA ARG A 4 0.55 23.95 -11.93
C ARG A 4 0.29 23.81 -10.43
N GLN A 5 -0.69 23.00 -10.05
CA GLN A 5 -0.89 22.66 -8.64
C GLN A 5 0.23 21.71 -8.24
N GLU A 6 1.14 22.16 -7.39
CA GLU A 6 2.05 21.27 -6.66
C GLU A 6 1.21 20.38 -5.76
N THR A 7 1.00 19.14 -6.17
CA THR A 7 0.37 18.13 -5.34
C THR A 7 1.30 17.86 -4.17
N LYS A 8 1.01 18.48 -3.02
CA LYS A 8 1.69 18.17 -1.75
C LYS A 8 1.61 16.66 -1.57
N HIS A 9 2.74 15.98 -1.70
CA HIS A 9 2.83 14.53 -1.67
C HIS A 9 2.38 14.03 -0.30
N ARG A 10 1.08 13.74 -0.16
CA ARG A 10 0.53 13.25 1.10
C ARG A 10 1.17 11.91 1.39
N PRO A 11 1.72 11.72 2.60
CA PRO A 11 2.33 10.46 2.94
C PRO A 11 1.25 9.36 2.93
N PRO A 12 1.61 8.10 2.68
CA PRO A 12 0.66 6.99 2.70
C PRO A 12 -0.12 6.92 4.01
N PRO A 13 -1.34 6.35 4.05
CA PRO A 13 -2.17 6.29 5.25
C PRO A 13 -1.53 5.53 6.42
N TRP A 14 -0.59 4.63 6.15
CA TRP A 14 0.19 3.93 7.17
C TRP A 14 1.35 4.74 7.75
N TRP A 15 1.68 5.89 7.16
CA TRP A 15 2.74 6.77 7.63
C TRP A 15 2.22 7.69 8.72
N ASN A 16 2.95 7.78 9.83
CA ASN A 16 2.57 8.61 10.96
C ASN A 16 3.76 9.45 11.47
N GLY A 17 3.47 10.41 12.35
CA GLY A 17 4.49 11.31 12.89
C GLY A 17 5.58 10.60 13.70
N THR A 18 5.29 9.44 14.30
CA THR A 18 6.31 8.66 15.02
C THR A 18 7.34 8.05 14.06
N LEU A 19 6.91 7.46 12.94
CA LEU A 19 7.80 6.98 11.89
C LEU A 19 8.64 8.11 11.27
N GLY A 20 8.04 9.29 11.11
CA GLY A 20 8.77 10.50 10.68
C GLY A 20 9.91 10.87 11.64
N ARG A 21 9.62 10.93 12.94
CA ARG A 21 10.64 11.20 13.98
C ARG A 21 11.73 10.14 14.03
N GLU A 22 11.39 8.87 13.89
CA GLU A 22 12.36 7.78 13.79
C GLU A 22 13.28 7.93 12.58
N LEU A 23 12.72 8.30 11.42
CA LEU A 23 13.49 8.53 10.20
C LEU A 23 14.44 9.73 10.34
N SER A 24 13.99 10.83 10.94
CA SER A 24 14.86 11.98 11.26
C SER A 24 15.99 11.59 12.20
N THR A 25 15.68 10.79 13.23
CA THR A 25 16.68 10.25 14.16
C THR A 25 17.71 9.39 13.43
N LEU A 26 17.28 8.54 12.50
CA LEU A 26 18.16 7.76 11.63
C LEU A 26 19.07 8.66 10.76
N GLY A 27 18.53 9.75 10.22
CA GLY A 27 19.29 10.75 9.48
C GLY A 27 20.42 11.35 10.32
N CYS A 28 20.11 11.75 11.56
CA CYS A 28 21.11 12.27 12.51
C CYS A 28 22.24 11.26 12.76
N TRP A 29 21.91 9.99 13.05
CA TRP A 29 22.92 8.96 13.30
C TRP A 29 23.71 8.57 12.04
N LYS A 30 23.10 8.64 10.85
CA LYS A 30 23.81 8.49 9.58
C LYS A 30 24.82 9.62 9.38
N GLY A 31 24.46 10.85 9.73
CA GLY A 31 25.37 12.00 9.76
C GLY A 31 26.53 11.81 10.72
N LYS A 32 26.25 11.39 11.97
CA LYS A 32 27.28 11.07 12.97
C LYS A 32 28.23 9.97 12.49
N LEU A 33 27.72 8.94 11.82
CA LEU A 33 28.55 7.88 11.27
C LEU A 33 29.48 8.38 10.15
N ARG A 34 29.00 9.29 9.29
CA ARG A 34 29.80 9.90 8.22
C ARG A 34 30.92 10.78 8.78
N ASN A 35 30.62 11.53 9.85
CA ASN A 35 31.53 12.52 10.43
C ASN A 35 32.37 11.96 11.60
N ALA A 36 32.32 10.64 11.87
CA ALA A 36 33.06 10.05 12.97
C ALA A 36 34.57 10.07 12.70
N SER A 37 35.32 10.74 13.58
CA SER A 37 36.76 10.96 13.45
C SER A 37 37.58 9.74 13.86
N ASN A 38 37.17 9.04 14.93
CA ASN A 38 37.90 7.87 15.44
C ASN A 38 37.11 6.56 15.28
N ALA A 39 37.83 5.44 15.38
CA ALA A 39 37.27 4.10 15.19
C ALA A 39 36.23 3.73 16.26
N PHE A 40 36.40 4.24 17.48
CA PHE A 40 35.49 3.98 18.60
C PHE A 40 34.13 4.64 18.38
N GLU A 41 34.10 5.94 18.07
CA GLU A 41 32.91 6.70 17.71
C GLU A 41 32.20 6.09 16.50
N ARG A 42 32.98 5.69 15.49
CA ARG A 42 32.44 5.03 14.29
C ARG A 42 31.74 3.72 14.65
N ARG A 43 32.33 2.91 15.53
CA ARG A 43 31.75 1.66 16.01
C ARG A 43 30.47 1.90 16.82
N ALA A 44 30.49 2.85 17.76
CA ALA A 44 29.33 3.22 18.57
C ALA A 44 28.17 3.77 17.71
N ALA A 45 28.47 4.70 16.81
CA ALA A 45 27.48 5.27 15.88
C ALA A 45 26.90 4.21 14.93
N ARG A 46 27.73 3.30 14.41
CA ARG A 46 27.29 2.19 13.56
C ARG A 46 26.35 1.24 14.32
N ALA A 47 26.70 0.86 15.55
CA ALA A 47 25.88 -0.01 16.38
C ALA A 47 24.50 0.62 16.66
N LYS A 48 24.49 1.91 17.03
CA LYS A 48 23.25 2.65 17.26
C LYS A 48 22.40 2.78 16.00
N PHE A 49 23.01 3.15 14.87
CA PHE A 49 22.32 3.25 13.58
C PHE A 49 21.68 1.92 13.16
N LYS A 50 22.42 0.80 13.28
CA LYS A 50 21.91 -0.54 12.95
C LYS A 50 20.70 -0.90 13.81
N ARG A 51 20.76 -0.62 15.12
CA ARG A 51 19.65 -0.86 16.06
C ARG A 51 18.41 -0.04 15.69
N LEU A 52 18.58 1.26 15.45
CA LEU A 52 17.49 2.16 15.07
C LEU A 52 16.88 1.75 13.71
N LYS A 53 17.71 1.34 12.74
CA LYS A 53 17.24 0.93 11.41
C LYS A 53 16.37 -0.32 11.50
N LYS A 54 16.78 -1.29 12.34
CA LYS A 54 15.99 -2.50 12.61
C LYS A 54 14.65 -2.16 13.27
N ALA A 55 14.67 -1.30 14.28
CA ALA A 55 13.45 -0.86 14.97
C ALA A 55 12.49 -0.13 14.02
N HIS A 56 12.99 0.81 13.22
CA HIS A 56 12.20 1.56 12.24
C HIS A 56 11.56 0.63 11.20
N LYS A 57 12.32 -0.33 10.64
CA LYS A 57 11.77 -1.34 9.70
C LYS A 57 10.61 -2.12 10.32
N ARG A 58 10.75 -2.56 11.57
CA ARG A 58 9.71 -3.27 12.31
C ARG A 58 8.47 -2.38 12.54
N ASN A 59 8.68 -1.11 12.89
CA ASN A 59 7.59 -0.18 13.13
C ASN A 59 6.85 0.19 11.84
N CYS A 60 7.55 0.38 10.72
CA CYS A 60 6.94 0.52 9.39
C CYS A 60 6.07 -0.69 9.03
N PHE A 61 6.57 -1.90 9.28
CA PHE A 61 5.80 -3.12 9.03
C PHE A 61 4.53 -3.19 9.89
N ARG A 62 4.65 -2.88 11.20
CA ARG A 62 3.50 -2.80 12.11
C ARG A 62 2.48 -1.75 11.66
N ALA A 63 2.93 -0.58 11.24
CA ALA A 63 2.07 0.51 10.81
C ALA A 63 1.31 0.15 9.52
N ARG A 64 1.98 -0.48 8.55
CA ARG A 64 1.33 -1.01 7.34
C ARG A 64 0.27 -2.05 7.67
N ARG A 65 0.60 -3.03 8.51
CA ARG A 65 -0.35 -4.06 8.94
C ARG A 65 -1.53 -3.46 9.72
N LYS A 66 -1.28 -2.45 10.56
CA LYS A 66 -2.35 -1.75 11.28
C LYS A 66 -3.27 -1.01 10.30
N ALA A 67 -2.71 -0.20 9.42
CA ALA A 67 -3.49 0.52 8.41
C ALA A 67 -4.31 -0.41 7.51
N TRP A 68 -3.75 -1.58 7.15
CA TRP A 68 -4.49 -2.60 6.43
C TRP A 68 -5.65 -3.16 7.24
N ARG A 69 -5.44 -3.53 8.51
CA ARG A 69 -6.50 -4.00 9.38
C ARG A 69 -7.58 -2.94 9.59
N ASP A 70 -7.17 -1.70 9.88
CA ASP A 70 -8.10 -0.58 10.05
C ASP A 70 -8.92 -0.39 8.77
N PHE A 71 -8.29 -0.43 7.60
CA PHE A 71 -8.98 -0.36 6.31
C PHE A 71 -9.99 -1.48 6.12
N VAL A 72 -9.61 -2.73 6.40
CA VAL A 72 -10.52 -3.89 6.26
C VAL A 72 -11.65 -3.85 7.29
N THR A 73 -11.40 -3.41 8.52
CA THR A 73 -12.44 -3.27 9.55
C THR A 73 -13.40 -2.13 9.20
N GLU A 74 -12.90 -0.96 8.81
CA GLU A 74 -13.71 0.21 8.48
C GLU A 74 -14.49 0.01 7.17
N THR A 75 -13.82 -0.53 6.15
CA THR A 75 -14.44 -0.82 4.85
C THR A 75 -15.33 -2.06 4.94
N GLY A 76 -14.89 -3.14 5.57
CA GLY A 76 -15.63 -4.40 5.60
C GLY A 76 -16.88 -4.40 6.47
N ASN A 77 -16.90 -3.66 7.58
CA ASN A 77 -18.00 -3.74 8.56
C ASN A 77 -18.88 -2.48 8.59
N GLU A 78 -18.32 -1.28 8.62
CA GLU A 78 -19.11 -0.05 8.79
C GLU A 78 -19.52 0.60 7.45
N LYS A 79 -18.64 0.54 6.45
CA LYS A 79 -18.86 1.17 5.13
C LYS A 79 -18.41 0.24 4.00
N PRO A 80 -19.11 -0.90 3.77
CA PRO A 80 -18.80 -1.89 2.73
C PRO A 80 -18.51 -1.26 1.38
N TRP A 81 -19.23 -0.19 1.06
CA TRP A 81 -19.11 0.51 -0.20
C TRP A 81 -18.41 1.86 -0.09
N GLY A 82 -18.13 2.45 1.07
CA GLY A 82 -17.72 3.86 1.15
C GLY A 82 -16.47 4.21 0.32
N PRO A 83 -15.30 3.63 0.64
CA PRO A 83 -14.07 3.83 -0.12
C PRO A 83 -14.15 3.31 -1.57
N VAL A 84 -14.77 2.13 -1.77
CA VAL A 84 -14.92 1.48 -3.08
C VAL A 84 -15.83 2.30 -4.01
N PHE A 85 -16.98 2.75 -3.51
CA PHE A 85 -17.93 3.63 -4.20
C PHE A 85 -17.33 4.99 -4.48
N LYS A 86 -16.59 5.59 -3.53
CA LYS A 86 -15.89 6.85 -3.77
C LYS A 86 -14.89 6.70 -4.91
N TRP A 87 -14.11 5.62 -4.88
CA TRP A 87 -13.17 5.29 -5.94
C TRP A 87 -13.85 5.02 -7.29
N LEU A 88 -14.97 4.28 -7.31
CA LEU A 88 -15.80 4.07 -8.49
C LEU A 88 -16.36 5.39 -9.05
N LYS A 89 -16.83 6.29 -8.19
CA LYS A 89 -17.41 7.58 -8.60
C LYS A 89 -16.39 8.58 -9.13
N THR A 90 -15.23 8.69 -8.47
CA THR A 90 -14.24 9.72 -8.80
C THR A 90 -13.12 9.22 -9.69
N GLY A 91 -13.06 7.91 -9.95
CA GLY A 91 -11.85 7.25 -10.41
C GLY A 91 -10.76 7.24 -9.34
N GLY A 92 -9.74 6.42 -9.54
CA GLY A 92 -8.51 6.52 -8.77
C GLY A 92 -7.92 7.92 -8.90
N THR A 93 -7.71 8.60 -7.77
CA THR A 93 -7.08 9.93 -7.79
C THR A 93 -5.60 9.88 -8.17
N ARG A 94 -5.00 8.69 -8.16
CA ARG A 94 -3.62 8.43 -8.56
C ARG A 94 -3.59 7.49 -9.76
N PRO A 95 -2.58 7.59 -10.64
CA PRO A 95 -2.40 6.65 -11.74
C PRO A 95 -2.33 5.18 -11.29
N SER A 96 -1.77 4.91 -10.10
CA SER A 96 -1.70 3.58 -9.49
C SER A 96 -3.02 3.08 -8.90
N GLU A 97 -3.99 3.98 -8.74
CA GLU A 97 -5.35 3.69 -8.29
C GLU A 97 -6.30 3.62 -9.49
N ASN A 98 -5.87 3.87 -10.72
CA ASN A 98 -6.74 3.64 -11.88
C ASN A 98 -6.98 2.13 -12.03
N LEU A 99 -8.18 1.75 -12.48
CA LEU A 99 -8.39 0.38 -12.95
C LEU A 99 -7.25 0.03 -13.92
N PRO A 100 -6.57 -1.12 -13.75
CA PRO A 100 -5.66 -1.61 -14.76
C PRO A 100 -6.44 -1.64 -16.07
N THR A 101 -6.00 -0.90 -17.08
CA THR A 101 -6.65 -0.90 -18.39
C THR A 101 -6.57 -2.25 -19.09
N ALA A 102 -5.74 -3.15 -18.57
CA ALA A 102 -5.42 -4.45 -19.12
C ALA A 102 -5.24 -5.48 -17.99
N VAL A 103 -6.10 -6.50 -17.96
CA VAL A 103 -5.98 -7.71 -17.16
C VAL A 103 -5.58 -8.86 -18.08
N ARG A 104 -4.76 -9.80 -17.59
CA ARG A 104 -4.32 -10.94 -18.40
C ARG A 104 -5.46 -11.96 -18.52
N LYS A 105 -5.77 -12.35 -19.74
CA LYS A 105 -6.73 -13.39 -20.09
C LYS A 105 -6.12 -14.79 -19.94
N SER A 106 -6.95 -15.82 -20.05
CA SER A 106 -6.55 -17.23 -19.99
C SER A 106 -5.66 -17.64 -21.16
N ASP A 107 -5.83 -17.01 -22.32
CA ASP A 107 -5.05 -17.20 -23.55
C ASP A 107 -3.66 -16.52 -23.51
N GLY A 108 -3.32 -15.84 -22.41
CA GLY A 108 -2.06 -15.10 -22.25
C GLY A 108 -2.07 -13.69 -22.86
N THR A 109 -3.14 -13.29 -23.55
CA THR A 109 -3.33 -11.92 -24.05
C THR A 109 -3.83 -10.98 -22.94
N PHE A 110 -3.92 -9.69 -23.23
CA PHE A 110 -4.41 -8.69 -22.30
C PHE A 110 -5.76 -8.13 -22.77
N THR A 111 -6.63 -7.75 -21.82
CA THR A 111 -7.84 -7.00 -22.13
C THR A 111 -7.49 -5.63 -22.71
N THR A 112 -8.30 -5.17 -23.65
CA THR A 112 -8.08 -3.97 -24.46
C THR A 112 -9.11 -2.89 -24.19
N SER A 113 -10.23 -3.25 -23.57
CA SER A 113 -11.29 -2.33 -23.17
C SER A 113 -11.63 -2.45 -21.69
N LEU A 114 -12.22 -1.39 -21.14
CA LEU A 114 -12.72 -1.39 -19.76
C LEU A 114 -13.82 -2.43 -19.56
N ARG A 115 -14.69 -2.63 -20.56
CA ARG A 115 -15.77 -3.61 -20.54
C ARG A 115 -15.21 -5.02 -20.41
N GLU A 116 -14.28 -5.37 -21.29
CA GLU A 116 -13.61 -6.67 -21.32
C GLU A 116 -12.82 -6.93 -20.03
N THR A 117 -12.19 -5.88 -19.49
CA THR A 117 -11.52 -5.94 -18.18
C THR A 117 -12.52 -6.21 -17.05
N GLY A 118 -13.69 -5.56 -17.07
CA GLY A 118 -14.75 -5.74 -16.09
C GLY A 118 -15.34 -7.15 -16.14
N GLU A 119 -15.66 -7.66 -17.33
CA GLU A 119 -16.15 -9.02 -17.54
C GLU A 119 -15.17 -10.06 -16.99
N ARG A 120 -13.88 -9.91 -17.32
CA ARG A 120 -12.84 -10.83 -16.83
C ARG A 120 -12.71 -10.83 -15.30
N LEU A 121 -12.84 -9.66 -14.67
CA LEU A 121 -12.81 -9.55 -13.22
C LEU A 121 -14.03 -10.21 -12.58
N MET A 122 -15.22 -10.06 -13.16
CA MET A 122 -16.44 -10.70 -12.68
C MET A 122 -16.33 -12.23 -12.76
N GLU A 123 -15.95 -12.79 -13.91
CA GLU A 123 -15.74 -14.24 -14.06
C GLU A 123 -14.75 -14.83 -13.04
N THR A 124 -13.69 -14.08 -12.71
CA THR A 124 -12.61 -14.58 -11.86
C THR A 124 -12.94 -14.47 -10.37
N LEU A 125 -13.66 -13.42 -9.98
CA LEU A 125 -13.94 -13.11 -8.58
C LEU A 125 -15.34 -13.55 -8.13
N VAL A 126 -16.25 -13.73 -9.09
CA VAL A 126 -17.64 -14.13 -8.87
C VAL A 126 -17.95 -15.26 -9.86
N PRO A 127 -17.56 -16.51 -9.55
CA PRO A 127 -17.95 -17.66 -10.36
C PRO A 127 -19.48 -17.71 -10.47
N GLU A 128 -19.99 -18.09 -11.64
CA GLU A 128 -21.43 -18.34 -11.78
C GLU A 128 -21.84 -19.43 -10.80
N ASP A 129 -22.97 -19.20 -10.12
CA ASP A 129 -23.55 -20.16 -9.19
C ASP A 129 -24.12 -21.32 -10.02
N SER A 130 -23.28 -22.31 -10.33
CA SER A 130 -23.68 -23.51 -11.05
C SER A 130 -24.34 -24.49 -10.08
N TYR A 131 -25.58 -24.90 -10.38
CA TYR A 131 -26.34 -25.92 -9.64
C TYR A 131 -25.60 -27.28 -9.50
N ASP A 132 -24.52 -27.50 -10.26
CA ASP A 132 -23.66 -28.69 -10.17
C ASP A 132 -22.83 -28.76 -8.86
N ASN A 133 -22.82 -27.72 -8.02
CA ASN A 133 -22.16 -27.74 -6.70
C ASN A 133 -23.07 -28.12 -5.53
N GLU A 134 -24.35 -28.44 -5.77
CA GLU A 134 -25.18 -29.08 -4.73
C GLU A 134 -24.66 -30.50 -4.48
N SER A 135 -23.90 -30.68 -3.40
CA SER A 135 -23.64 -32.01 -2.86
C SER A 135 -24.97 -32.70 -2.62
N PRO A 136 -25.18 -33.93 -3.11
CA PRO A 136 -26.37 -34.69 -2.74
C PRO A 136 -26.33 -34.88 -1.22
N GLU A 137 -27.25 -34.24 -0.52
CA GLU A 137 -27.47 -34.50 0.90
C GLU A 137 -27.79 -35.99 1.06
N LEU A 138 -26.92 -36.69 1.80
CA LEU A 138 -27.13 -38.05 2.29
C LEU A 138 -27.73 -38.00 3.70
#